data_AF-A0A8J4E5B0-F1
#
_entry.id   AF-A0A8J4E5B0-F1
#
_cell.length_a   1.000
_cell.length_b   1.000
_cell.length_c   1.000
_cell.angle_alpha   90.00
_cell.angle_beta   90.00
_cell.angle_gamma   90.00
#
_symmetry.space_group_name_H-M   'P 1'
#
loop_
_entity.id
_entity.type
_entity.pdbx_description
1 polymer ?
#
loop_
_entity_poly.entity_id
_entity_poly.type
_entity_poly.pdbx_seq_one_letter_code
_entity_poly.pdbx_strand_id
1 'polypeptide(L)'
;MARSARSYHEEAEQLRAHGWTYREIVARWRDRHGFNSRVAFRLAHGMTQADVAQRWNEQWPDSDAPKTGKHISYWEIWPGPAGRAPSAETLDRARIPIPVQRWRSA
;
A
#
# COMPACT_ATOMS: atom_id res chain seq x y z
N MET A 1 7.67 -3.42 -23.25
CA MET A 1 8.27 -3.88 -21.98
C MET A 1 7.26 -3.67 -20.86
N ALA A 2 7.03 -4.68 -20.01
CA ALA A 2 6.17 -4.52 -18.85
C ALA A 2 6.84 -3.59 -17.83
N ARG A 3 6.14 -2.54 -17.36
CA ARG A 3 6.64 -1.66 -16.29
C ARG A 3 6.88 -2.47 -15.02
N SER A 4 8.00 -2.22 -14.34
CA SER A 4 8.34 -2.85 -13.07
C SER A 4 7.85 -2.03 -11.87
N ALA A 5 7.79 -2.63 -10.69
CA ALA A 5 7.48 -1.91 -9.44
C ALA A 5 8.41 -0.70 -9.19
N ARG A 6 9.70 -0.84 -9.55
CA ARG A 6 10.70 0.23 -9.46
C ARG A 6 10.34 1.42 -10.37
N SER A 7 9.91 1.15 -11.60
CA SER A 7 9.50 2.20 -12.54
C SER A 7 8.29 3.00 -12.04
N TYR A 8 7.34 2.35 -11.36
CA TYR A 8 6.21 3.06 -10.75
C TYR A 8 6.66 3.93 -9.57
N HIS A 9 7.57 3.43 -8.74
CA HIS A 9 8.14 4.25 -7.66
C HIS A 9 8.90 5.48 -8.19
N GLU A 10 9.71 5.32 -9.24
CA GLU A 10 10.41 6.44 -9.89
C GLU A 10 9.42 7.47 -10.46
N GLU A 11 8.32 7.02 -11.09
CA GLU A 11 7.26 7.91 -11.56
C GLU A 11 6.59 8.64 -10.38
N ALA A 12 6.34 7.94 -9.26
CA ALA A 12 5.78 8.55 -8.07
C ALA A 12 6.71 9.61 -7.48
N GLU A 13 8.01 9.34 -7.34
CA GLU A 13 9.00 10.30 -6.86
C GLU A 13 9.05 11.56 -7.74
N GLN A 14 9.00 11.40 -9.06
CA GLN A 14 8.88 12.53 -9.98
C GLN A 14 7.61 13.34 -9.72
N LEU A 15 6.46 12.70 -9.61
CA LEU A 15 5.19 13.39 -9.32
C LEU A 15 5.21 14.08 -7.94
N ARG A 16 5.80 13.45 -6.94
CA ARG A 16 6.01 14.02 -5.60
C ARG A 16 6.88 15.27 -5.66
N ALA A 17 7.93 15.29 -6.48
CA ALA A 17 8.76 16.47 -6.71
C ALA A 17 7.99 17.63 -7.37
N HIS A 18 6.94 17.33 -8.14
CA HIS A 18 6.03 18.32 -8.73
C HIS A 18 4.86 18.71 -7.80
N GLY A 19 4.91 18.32 -6.52
CA GLY A 19 3.92 18.70 -5.51
C GLY A 19 2.69 17.79 -5.43
N TRP A 20 2.61 16.73 -6.23
CA TRP A 20 1.47 15.81 -6.18
C TRP A 20 1.47 15.03 -4.86
N THR A 21 0.29 14.83 -4.29
CA THR A 21 0.09 13.96 -3.14
C THR A 21 0.01 12.49 -3.57
N TYR A 22 0.31 11.55 -2.66
CA TYR A 22 0.12 10.13 -2.92
C TYR A 22 -1.33 9.78 -3.30
N ARG A 23 -2.31 10.51 -2.75
CA ARG A 23 -3.74 10.33 -3.10
C ARG A 23 -4.00 10.65 -4.57
N GLU A 24 -3.44 11.73 -5.09
CA GLU A 24 -3.59 12.14 -6.49
C GLU A 24 -2.85 11.17 -7.43
N ILE A 25 -1.65 10.73 -7.06
CA ILE A 25 -0.89 9.72 -7.82
C ILE A 25 -1.70 8.41 -7.89
N VAL A 26 -2.23 7.95 -6.75
CA VAL A 26 -3.06 6.74 -6.69
C VAL A 26 -4.32 6.89 -7.53
N ALA A 27 -5.05 8.02 -7.43
CA ALA A 27 -6.23 8.27 -8.25
C ALA A 27 -5.88 8.18 -9.75
N ARG A 28 -4.81 8.85 -10.17
CA ARG A 28 -4.32 8.81 -11.56
C ARG A 28 -3.98 7.39 -12.03
N TRP A 29 -3.30 6.60 -11.20
CA TRP A 29 -2.93 5.24 -11.56
C TRP A 29 -4.11 4.27 -11.56
N ARG A 30 -5.10 4.48 -10.69
CA ARG A 30 -6.36 3.73 -10.76
C ARG A 30 -7.05 3.97 -12.09
N ASP A 31 -7.18 5.23 -12.49
CA ASP A 31 -7.88 5.60 -13.73
C ASP A 31 -7.11 5.14 -14.98
N ARG A 32 -5.78 5.27 -14.97
CA ARG A 32 -4.93 4.97 -16.13
C ARG A 32 -4.58 3.48 -16.28
N HIS A 33 -4.39 2.77 -15.17
CA HIS A 33 -3.84 1.42 -15.16
C HIS A 33 -4.77 0.38 -14.51
N GLY A 34 -5.91 0.81 -13.97
CA GLY A 34 -6.84 -0.09 -13.29
C GLY A 34 -6.29 -0.68 -11.99
N PHE A 35 -5.29 -0.04 -11.37
CA PHE A 35 -4.70 -0.54 -10.13
C PHE A 35 -5.71 -0.56 -8.99
N ASN A 36 -5.60 -1.57 -8.12
CA ASN A 36 -6.21 -1.49 -6.79
C ASN A 36 -5.52 -0.37 -6.01
N SER A 37 -6.30 0.46 -5.31
CA SER A 37 -5.76 1.56 -4.48
C SER A 37 -4.65 1.11 -3.55
N ARG A 38 -4.77 -0.09 -2.94
CA ARG A 38 -3.75 -0.64 -2.01
C ARG A 38 -2.41 -0.88 -2.72
N VAL A 39 -2.47 -1.49 -3.91
CA VAL A 39 -1.30 -1.74 -4.76
C VAL A 39 -0.67 -0.41 -5.19
N ALA A 40 -1.49 0.53 -5.65
CA ALA A 40 -1.02 1.84 -6.09
C ALA A 40 -0.33 2.61 -4.96
N PHE A 41 -0.89 2.62 -3.75
CA PHE A 41 -0.25 3.23 -2.58
C PHE A 41 1.10 2.57 -2.27
N ARG A 42 1.12 1.24 -2.20
CA ARG A 42 2.35 0.49 -1.92
C ARG A 42 3.44 0.81 -2.94
N LEU A 43 3.11 0.79 -4.23
CA LEU A 43 4.04 1.09 -5.32
C LEU A 43 4.51 2.54 -5.29
N ALA A 44 3.62 3.49 -5.01
CA ALA A 44 3.97 4.90 -4.92
C ALA A 44 4.93 5.20 -3.76
N HIS A 45 4.89 4.40 -2.69
CA HIS A 45 5.83 4.44 -1.57
C HIS A 45 7.08 3.57 -1.76
N GLY A 46 7.22 2.89 -2.91
CA GLY A 46 8.39 2.04 -3.19
C GLY A 46 8.47 0.77 -2.35
N MET A 47 7.37 0.38 -1.72
CA MET A 47 7.35 -0.70 -0.74
C MET A 47 7.09 -2.06 -1.38
N THR A 48 7.72 -3.08 -0.81
CA THR A 48 7.33 -4.47 -1.00
C THR A 48 6.13 -4.81 -0.11
N GLN A 49 5.48 -5.94 -0.38
CA GLN A 49 4.40 -6.44 0.50
C GLN A 49 4.93 -6.80 1.90
N ALA A 50 6.20 -7.20 2.00
CA ALA A 50 6.85 -7.46 3.29
C ALA A 50 7.03 -6.17 4.10
N ASP A 51 7.45 -5.08 3.46
CA ASP A 51 7.61 -3.77 4.13
C ASP A 51 6.27 -3.26 4.67
N VAL A 52 5.19 -3.41 3.89
CA VAL A 52 3.84 -3.06 4.34
C VAL A 52 3.42 -3.90 5.55
N ALA A 53 3.70 -5.21 5.52
CA ALA A 53 3.40 -6.09 6.64
C ALA A 53 4.20 -5.73 7.89
N GLN A 54 5.48 -5.41 7.74
CA GLN A 54 6.33 -4.96 8.84
C GLN A 54 5.75 -3.68 9.47
N ARG A 55 5.48 -2.65 8.66
CA ARG A 55 4.91 -1.38 9.15
C ARG A 55 3.54 -1.56 9.78
N TRP A 56 2.73 -2.47 9.25
CA TRP A 56 1.47 -2.85 9.86
C TRP A 56 1.70 -3.39 11.28
N ASN A 57 2.62 -4.34 11.45
CA ASN A 57 2.90 -4.94 12.75
C ASN A 57 3.56 -3.94 13.73
N GLU A 58 4.33 -2.98 13.24
CA GLU A 58 4.90 -1.90 14.07
C GLU A 58 3.82 -0.94 14.59
N GLN A 59 2.76 -0.72 13.81
CA GLN A 59 1.67 0.17 14.19
C GLN A 59 0.59 -0.55 15.02
N TRP A 60 0.32 -1.81 14.71
CA TRP A 60 -0.65 -2.66 15.38
C TRP A 60 -0.01 -4.02 15.71
N PRO A 61 0.77 -4.08 16.79
CA PRO A 61 1.43 -5.31 17.20
C PRO A 61 0.40 -6.39 17.53
N ASP A 62 0.61 -7.57 16.97
CA ASP A 62 -0.15 -8.78 17.25
C ASP A 62 0.88 -9.90 17.44
N SER A 63 1.17 -10.22 18.70
CA SER A 63 2.20 -11.19 19.06
C SER A 63 1.84 -12.62 18.66
N ASP A 64 0.54 -12.92 18.57
CA ASP A 64 0.03 -14.26 18.29
C ASP A 64 -0.13 -14.50 16.79
N ALA A 65 -0.47 -13.47 16.01
CA ALA A 65 -0.70 -13.58 14.57
C ALA A 65 -0.14 -12.40 13.75
N PRO A 66 1.19 -12.23 13.70
CA PRO A 66 1.84 -11.16 12.95
C PRO A 66 1.50 -11.26 11.46
N LYS A 67 1.26 -10.09 10.83
CA LYS A 67 0.97 -10.03 9.40
C LYS A 67 2.24 -10.24 8.60
N THR A 68 2.07 -10.84 7.42
CA THR A 68 3.16 -11.16 6.49
C THR A 68 2.84 -10.61 5.11
N GLY A 69 3.82 -10.55 4.21
CA GLY A 69 3.58 -10.08 2.84
C GLY A 69 2.50 -10.88 2.10
N LYS A 70 2.32 -12.16 2.42
CA LYS A 70 1.23 -13.00 1.89
C LYS A 70 -0.16 -12.48 2.29
N HIS A 71 -0.32 -11.99 3.53
CA HIS A 71 -1.57 -11.36 3.97
C HIS A 71 -1.86 -10.09 3.16
N ILE A 72 -0.84 -9.24 2.97
CA ILE A 72 -0.97 -8.02 2.15
C ILE A 72 -1.37 -8.36 0.71
N SER A 73 -0.74 -9.38 0.12
CA SER A 73 -1.09 -9.88 -1.22
C SER A 73 -2.56 -10.27 -1.33
N TYR A 74 -3.08 -11.02 -0.36
CA TYR A 74 -4.49 -11.39 -0.34
C TYR A 74 -5.43 -10.19 -0.25
N TRP A 75 -5.07 -9.16 0.53
CA TRP A 75 -5.86 -7.94 0.66
C TRP A 75 -5.82 -7.04 -0.58
N GLU A 76 -4.73 -7.10 -1.34
CA GLU A 76 -4.55 -6.38 -2.61
C GLU A 76 -5.37 -7.00 -3.74
N ILE A 77 -5.56 -8.32 -3.71
CA ILE A 77 -6.37 -9.03 -4.71
C ILE A 77 -7.86 -8.92 -4.37
N TRP A 78 -8.25 -8.87 -3.09
CA TRP A 78 -9.65 -8.79 -2.68
C TRP A 78 -10.33 -7.49 -3.19
N PRO A 79 -11.54 -7.56 -3.79
CA PRO A 79 -12.50 -8.67 -3.77
C PRO A 79 -12.40 -9.71 -4.90
N GLY A 80 -11.28 -9.76 -5.64
CA GLY A 80 -11.05 -10.74 -6.69
C GLY A 80 -10.92 -12.19 -6.20
N PRO A 81 -10.98 -13.17 -7.13
CA PRO A 81 -11.17 -14.60 -6.82
C PRO A 81 -10.03 -15.26 -6.04
N ALA A 82 -8.81 -14.74 -6.12
CA ALA A 82 -7.65 -15.23 -5.36
C ALA A 82 -7.37 -14.42 -4.08
N GLY A 83 -8.18 -13.39 -3.81
CA GLY A 83 -8.05 -12.54 -2.64
C GLY A 83 -8.72 -13.15 -1.41
N ARG A 84 -8.33 -12.68 -0.22
CA ARG A 84 -9.02 -13.00 1.03
C ARG A 84 -9.46 -11.70 1.68
N ALA A 85 -10.71 -11.66 2.11
CA ALA A 85 -11.24 -10.54 2.86
C ALA A 85 -10.41 -10.33 4.13
N PRO A 86 -9.95 -9.10 4.43
CA PRO A 86 -9.41 -8.79 5.73
C PRO A 86 -10.49 -8.95 6.82
N SER A 87 -10.08 -9.22 8.06
CA SER A 87 -11.04 -9.23 9.19
C SER A 87 -11.68 -7.85 9.37
N ALA A 88 -12.86 -7.79 10.00
CA ALA A 88 -13.54 -6.51 10.27
C ALA A 88 -12.64 -5.54 11.06
N GLU A 89 -11.92 -6.05 12.06
CA GLU A 89 -10.92 -5.31 12.83
C GLU A 89 -9.78 -4.77 11.95
N THR A 90 -9.30 -5.57 10.98
CA THR A 90 -8.27 -5.13 10.03
C THR A 90 -8.82 -4.02 9.13
N LEU A 91 -10.06 -4.14 8.66
CA LEU A 91 -10.70 -3.11 7.84
C LEU A 91 -10.88 -1.80 8.61
N ASP A 92 -11.25 -1.88 9.88
CA ASP A 92 -11.40 -0.71 10.76
C ASP A 92 -10.05 0.02 10.95
N ARG A 93 -9.00 -0.73 11.28
CA ARG A 93 -7.63 -0.20 11.41
C ARG A 93 -7.11 0.43 10.11
N ALA A 94 -7.40 -0.19 8.96
CA ALA A 94 -7.00 0.33 7.65
C ALA A 94 -7.80 1.57 7.22
N ARG A 95 -8.97 1.82 7.81
CA ARG A 95 -9.81 3.00 7.54
C ARG A 95 -9.31 4.24 8.28
N ILE A 96 -8.61 4.05 9.40
CA ILE A 96 -7.94 5.13 10.12
C ILE A 96 -6.74 5.57 9.27
N PRO A 97 -6.67 6.84 8.83
CA PRO A 97 -5.53 7.31 8.06
C PRO A 97 -4.27 7.14 8.90
N ILE A 98 -3.28 6.42 8.35
CA ILE A 98 -1.97 6.32 8.99
C ILE A 98 -1.45 7.76 9.14
N PRO A 99 -1.25 8.28 10.36
CA PRO A 99 -0.83 9.66 10.52
C PRO A 99 0.52 9.85 9.82
N VAL A 100 0.50 10.73 8.81
CA VAL A 100 1.66 11.06 7.96
C VAL A 100 2.82 11.65 8.79
N GLN A 101 2.55 12.06 10.03
CA GLN A 101 3.55 12.58 10.97
C GLN A 101 4.59 11.56 11.44
N ARG A 102 4.37 10.24 11.25
CA ARG A 102 5.40 9.22 11.56
C ARG A 102 6.33 8.88 10.37
N TRP A 103 6.21 9.59 9.25
CA TRP A 103 6.87 9.29 7.97
C TRP A 103 8.10 10.18 7.67
N ARG A 104 8.67 10.86 8.68
CA ARG A 104 9.80 11.79 8.53
C ARG A 104 11.05 11.45 9.38
N SER A 105 11.16 10.24 9.91
CA SER A 105 12.36 9.86 10.67
C SER A 105 12.73 8.40 10.43
N ALA A 106 13.38 8.15 9.30
CA ALA A 106 14.36 7.09 9.08
C ALA A 106 15.11 7.43 7.78
#